data_AF-A0A1Y5TFF7-F1
#
_entry.id   AF-A0A1Y5TFF7-F1
#
_cell.length_a   1.000
_cell.length_b   1.000
_cell.length_c   1.000
_cell.angle_alpha   90.00
_cell.angle_beta   90.00
_cell.angle_gamma   90.00
#
_symmetry.space_group_name_H-M   'P 1'
#
loop_
_entity.id
_entity.type
_entity.pdbx_description
1 polymer ?
#
loop_
_entity_poly.entity_id
_entity_poly.type
_entity_poly.pdbx_seq_one_letter_code
_entity_poly.pdbx_strand_id
1 'polypeptide(L)'
;MSSDLVIVYHRQPYEEVQNDDGTVSYVENKSPNGIVPTLKSFFGRFDKGAWVAWKEAEDTSNPGFERVIEIEDRYGKYSVSRLPLTAEQVKSFYHVTSKEAFWPILHSFKERYNYDPVDWPTFREVNWNFAEAAAAEAAEGANVWVHDYNLWLVPGYLRQMRPDLKISFFHHTPFPAADTFNVLPWRKEIVQSLLACDIIGFHIPRYAANFVQVARSLFDVETSKREKVIPEFASEVTALSERTQPVEISFEGRKIVISSSPVGVDVDYIDKLARSEKKQERVKALKEDFKDEQLILSVGRTDYTKGSIEQLLSYERLLENHKELRGKVRLLHVSVPANANMTAYQEIQEAIESIAGRINGRFGSLEWQPLALISRPIPFEDLIAYYRVADVAWITPLADGMNLVAKEYVASRIDDDGVLVLSEFAGAAVEMGSAVLVNPFSNKSMDSGIFSALNMPGEERKARMEALRGVVAKYDIRYWAESQMALFGSPKAAPSPQSTQGTAPEIA
;
A
#
# COMPACT_ATOMS: atom_id res chain seq x y z
N MET A 1 19.31 -4.48 22.87
CA MET A 1 20.40 -5.09 22.08
C MET A 1 20.21 -4.60 20.66
N SER A 2 21.27 -4.33 19.91
CA SER A 2 21.13 -3.83 18.54
C SER A 2 20.63 -4.89 17.55
N SER A 3 19.95 -4.43 16.49
CA SER A 3 19.20 -5.23 15.52
C SER A 3 19.84 -5.18 14.13
N ASP A 4 19.81 -6.31 13.40
CA ASP A 4 20.39 -6.45 12.06
C ASP A 4 19.45 -5.93 10.96
N LEU A 5 18.15 -5.89 11.28
CA LEU A 5 17.12 -5.23 10.49
C LEU A 5 16.35 -4.24 11.38
N VAL A 6 16.25 -3.00 10.91
CA VAL A 6 15.36 -1.98 11.50
C VAL A 6 14.34 -1.55 10.45
N ILE A 7 13.07 -1.84 10.68
CA ILE A 7 11.96 -1.34 9.86
C ILE A 7 11.49 -0.01 10.44
N VAL A 8 11.45 1.04 9.63
CA VAL A 8 10.98 2.36 10.03
C VAL A 8 9.69 2.67 9.27
N TYR A 9 8.57 2.68 10.00
CA TYR A 9 7.25 2.95 9.42
C TYR A 9 6.39 3.75 10.39
N HIS A 10 5.65 4.72 9.87
CA HIS A 10 4.88 5.65 10.71
C HIS A 10 3.79 4.98 11.57
N ARG A 11 3.43 3.72 11.34
CA ARG A 11 2.42 3.01 12.15
C ARG A 11 3.03 1.91 12.98
N GLN A 12 2.48 1.69 14.16
CA GLN A 12 2.81 0.55 15.01
C GLN A 12 2.46 -0.78 14.30
N PRO A 13 3.15 -1.89 14.63
CA PRO A 13 2.91 -3.20 14.06
C PRO A 13 1.68 -3.94 14.64
N TYR A 14 0.87 -3.24 15.43
CA TYR A 14 -0.34 -3.72 16.10
C TYR A 14 -1.29 -2.54 16.38
N GLU A 15 -2.54 -2.86 16.71
CA GLU A 15 -3.51 -1.95 17.33
C GLU A 15 -3.49 -2.16 18.85
N GLU A 16 -3.49 -1.09 19.63
CA GLU A 16 -3.61 -1.16 21.09
C GLU A 16 -5.09 -1.12 21.47
N VAL A 17 -5.52 -2.08 22.30
CA VAL A 17 -6.87 -2.12 22.87
C VAL A 17 -6.76 -2.07 24.38
N GLN A 18 -7.37 -1.06 24.99
CA GLN A 18 -7.50 -0.99 26.44
C GLN A 18 -8.61 -1.95 26.88
N ASN A 19 -8.24 -2.91 27.72
CA ASN A 19 -9.17 -3.88 28.30
C ASN A 19 -9.92 -3.25 29.49
N ASP A 20 -11.05 -3.86 29.87
CA ASP A 20 -11.90 -3.38 30.98
C ASP A 20 -11.17 -3.36 32.34
N ASP A 21 -10.10 -4.14 32.48
CA ASP A 21 -9.24 -4.20 33.67
C ASP A 21 -8.12 -3.13 33.69
N GLY A 22 -8.10 -2.26 32.67
CA GLY A 22 -7.11 -1.20 32.50
C GLY A 22 -5.79 -1.65 31.86
N THR A 23 -5.62 -2.94 31.54
CA THR A 23 -4.44 -3.44 30.82
C THR A 23 -4.53 -3.12 29.31
N VAL A 24 -3.39 -3.04 28.64
CA VAL A 24 -3.33 -2.85 27.18
C VAL A 24 -3.04 -4.20 26.53
N SER A 25 -3.89 -4.61 25.60
CA SER A 25 -3.64 -5.73 24.71
C SER A 25 -3.18 -5.25 23.34
N TYR A 26 -2.26 -6.00 22.73
CA TYR A 26 -1.77 -5.76 21.37
C TYR A 26 -2.50 -6.69 20.41
N VAL A 27 -3.28 -6.12 19.51
CA VAL A 27 -4.12 -6.85 18.54
C VAL A 27 -3.57 -6.67 17.13
N GLU A 28 -3.62 -7.72 16.33
CA GLU A 28 -3.24 -7.65 14.91
C GLU A 28 -4.10 -6.64 14.13
N ASN A 29 -3.49 -6.01 13.13
CA ASN A 29 -4.24 -5.14 12.23
C ASN A 29 -5.34 -5.92 11.50
N LYS A 30 -6.51 -5.28 11.35
CA LYS A 30 -7.72 -5.91 10.79
C LYS A 30 -7.59 -6.42 9.35
N SER A 31 -6.65 -5.89 8.57
CA SER A 31 -6.38 -6.34 7.20
C SER A 31 -5.06 -7.13 7.17
N PRO A 32 -5.09 -8.43 6.84
CA PRO A 32 -3.91 -9.30 6.84
C PRO A 32 -3.00 -9.08 5.62
N ASN A 33 -3.46 -8.43 4.55
CA ASN A 33 -2.63 -8.08 3.38
C ASN A 33 -2.20 -6.60 3.39
N GLY A 34 -2.34 -5.90 4.52
CA GLY A 34 -1.82 -4.55 4.64
C GLY A 34 -0.28 -4.50 4.57
N ILE A 35 0.26 -3.29 4.40
CA ILE A 35 1.70 -3.05 4.49
C ILE A 35 2.25 -3.57 5.83
N VAL A 36 1.53 -3.36 6.95
CA VAL A 36 2.02 -3.74 8.28
C VAL A 36 2.27 -5.25 8.40
N PRO A 37 1.29 -6.16 8.20
CA PRO A 37 1.55 -7.60 8.18
C PRO A 37 2.64 -8.02 7.22
N THR A 38 2.71 -7.36 6.05
CA THR A 38 3.72 -7.62 5.04
C THR A 38 5.14 -7.34 5.54
N LEU A 39 5.33 -6.22 6.21
CA LEU A 39 6.61 -5.86 6.81
C LEU A 39 6.96 -6.77 8.00
N LYS A 40 5.98 -7.13 8.83
CA LYS A 40 6.19 -8.04 9.96
C LYS A 40 6.77 -9.39 9.52
N SER A 41 6.40 -9.88 8.34
CA SER A 41 6.88 -11.16 7.78
C SER A 41 8.41 -11.29 7.64
N PHE A 42 9.16 -10.19 7.81
CA PHE A 42 10.62 -10.19 7.78
C PHE A 42 11.29 -10.51 9.12
N PHE A 43 10.62 -10.33 10.27
CA PHE A 43 11.28 -10.42 11.58
C PHE A 43 11.76 -11.83 11.97
N GLY A 44 11.25 -12.88 11.30
CA GLY A 44 11.73 -14.25 11.45
C GLY A 44 12.93 -14.60 10.56
N ARG A 45 13.40 -13.68 9.72
CA ARG A 45 14.50 -13.88 8.77
C ARG A 45 15.84 -13.31 9.25
N PHE A 46 15.84 -12.63 10.40
CA PHE A 46 17.00 -11.98 11.01
C PHE A 46 17.11 -12.43 12.47
N ASP A 47 18.34 -12.49 12.99
CA ASP A 47 18.57 -12.92 14.38
C ASP A 47 17.93 -11.94 15.37
N LYS A 48 17.96 -10.64 15.05
CA LYS A 48 17.31 -9.56 15.80
C LYS A 48 16.73 -8.51 14.87
N GLY A 49 15.49 -8.14 15.12
CA GLY A 49 14.79 -7.10 14.39
C GLY A 49 14.22 -6.03 15.30
N ALA A 50 14.11 -4.81 14.77
CA ALA A 50 13.43 -3.70 15.42
C ALA A 50 12.43 -3.03 14.48
N TRP A 51 11.38 -2.46 15.06
CA TRP A 51 10.39 -1.63 14.39
C TRP A 51 10.36 -0.24 15.03
N VAL A 52 10.45 0.82 14.23
CA VAL A 52 10.32 2.20 14.70
C VAL A 52 9.01 2.79 14.19
N ALA A 53 8.17 3.28 15.10
CA ALA A 53 6.88 3.91 14.83
C ALA A 53 6.59 5.06 15.81
N TRP A 54 5.62 5.91 15.50
CA TRP A 54 5.13 6.89 16.47
C TRP A 54 3.93 6.35 17.28
N LYS A 55 3.74 6.92 18.46
CA LYS A 55 2.56 6.75 19.31
C LYS A 55 2.18 8.11 19.90
N GLU A 56 0.90 8.45 19.87
CA GLU A 56 0.43 9.69 20.47
C GLU A 56 0.64 9.65 22.00
N ALA A 57 1.13 10.75 22.56
CA ALA A 57 1.38 10.91 23.97
C ALA A 57 0.92 12.31 24.42
N GLU A 58 0.21 12.38 25.55
CA GLU A 58 -0.17 13.66 26.16
C GLU A 58 1.06 14.43 26.65
N ASP A 59 2.03 13.72 27.24
CA ASP A 59 3.32 14.24 27.67
C ASP A 59 4.45 13.38 27.11
N THR A 60 5.20 13.94 26.15
CA THR A 60 6.33 13.27 25.48
C THR A 60 7.55 13.10 26.40
N SER A 61 7.58 13.83 27.52
CA SER A 61 8.62 13.74 28.55
C SER A 61 8.27 12.77 29.68
N ASN A 62 7.06 12.19 29.68
CA ASN A 62 6.60 11.27 30.71
C ASN A 62 7.58 10.08 30.87
N PRO A 63 8.22 9.90 32.03
CA PRO A 63 9.15 8.79 32.26
C PRO A 63 8.44 7.43 32.29
N GLY A 64 7.13 7.41 32.52
CA GLY A 64 6.29 6.22 32.43
C GLY A 64 5.84 5.87 31.00
N PHE A 65 6.17 6.68 30.00
CA PHE A 65 5.93 6.31 28.61
C PHE A 65 6.90 5.19 28.22
N GLU A 66 6.35 4.00 27.98
CA GLU A 66 7.10 2.84 27.55
C GLU A 66 7.64 3.05 26.11
N ARG A 67 8.86 3.61 25.99
CA ARG A 67 9.49 3.93 24.70
C ARG A 67 9.85 2.72 23.85
N VAL A 68 10.16 1.60 24.47
CA VAL A 68 10.49 0.36 23.77
C VAL A 68 9.71 -0.78 24.39
N ILE A 69 9.10 -1.60 23.55
CA ILE A 69 8.47 -2.86 23.97
C ILE A 69 9.03 -4.02 23.15
N GLU A 70 8.84 -5.23 23.66
CA GLU A 70 9.16 -6.46 22.95
C GLU A 70 7.85 -7.11 22.51
N ILE A 71 7.77 -7.48 21.23
CA ILE A 71 6.66 -8.24 20.67
C ILE A 71 7.18 -9.62 20.28
N GLU A 72 6.41 -10.64 20.62
CA GLU A 72 6.60 -12.01 20.16
C GLU A 72 5.28 -12.50 19.56
N ASP A 73 5.27 -12.72 18.25
CA ASP A 73 4.11 -13.19 17.52
C ASP A 73 4.48 -14.24 16.47
N ARG A 74 3.55 -14.58 15.57
CA ARG A 74 3.77 -15.60 14.53
C ARG A 74 4.90 -15.27 13.56
N TYR A 75 5.38 -14.02 13.52
CA TYR A 75 6.45 -13.58 12.65
C TYR A 75 7.81 -13.56 13.35
N GLY A 76 7.87 -13.79 14.66
CA GLY A 76 9.10 -13.84 15.44
C GLY A 76 9.10 -12.85 16.60
N LYS A 77 10.28 -12.64 17.17
CA LYS A 77 10.52 -11.71 18.28
C LYS A 77 11.25 -10.46 17.80
N TYR A 78 10.74 -9.29 18.12
CA TYR A 78 11.33 -8.01 17.72
C TYR A 78 11.01 -6.88 18.71
N SER A 79 11.89 -5.87 18.77
CA SER A 79 11.66 -4.65 19.55
C SER A 79 10.79 -3.66 18.77
N VAL A 80 10.00 -2.87 19.48
CA VAL A 80 9.23 -1.76 18.90
C VAL A 80 9.56 -0.47 19.63
N SER A 81 10.32 0.41 18.97
CA SER A 81 10.63 1.76 19.45
C SER A 81 9.48 2.70 19.08
N ARG A 82 8.82 3.21 20.11
CA ARG A 82 7.66 4.10 20.03
C ARG A 82 8.08 5.53 20.28
N LEU A 83 8.00 6.36 19.25
CA LEU A 83 8.26 7.79 19.34
C LEU A 83 7.03 8.50 19.89
N PRO A 84 7.11 9.11 21.09
CA PRO A 84 6.00 9.87 21.63
C PRO A 84 5.83 11.15 20.80
N LEU A 85 4.66 11.34 20.20
CA LEU A 85 4.29 12.58 19.52
C LEU A 85 3.09 13.22 20.20
N THR A 86 3.08 14.53 20.34
CA THR A 86 1.88 15.25 20.80
C THR A 86 0.78 15.20 19.73
N ALA A 87 -0.48 15.41 20.13
CA ALA A 87 -1.59 15.50 19.19
C ALA A 87 -1.37 16.60 18.12
N GLU A 88 -0.70 17.70 18.48
CA GLU A 88 -0.33 18.77 17.55
C GLU A 88 0.72 18.32 16.53
N GLN A 89 1.77 17.62 16.99
CA GLN A 89 2.76 17.03 16.10
C GLN A 89 2.11 16.01 15.15
N VAL A 90 1.24 15.12 15.64
CA VAL A 90 0.51 14.15 14.81
C VAL A 90 -0.32 14.87 13.75
N LYS A 91 -1.06 15.93 14.14
CA LYS A 91 -1.85 16.73 13.19
C LYS A 91 -0.96 17.37 12.13
N SER A 92 0.11 18.06 12.53
CA SER A 92 1.02 18.77 11.63
C SER A 92 1.75 17.82 10.66
N PHE A 93 2.37 16.76 11.20
CA PHE A 93 3.14 15.77 10.45
C PHE A 93 2.28 14.91 9.52
N TYR A 94 1.19 14.35 10.05
CA TYR A 94 0.40 13.33 9.36
C TYR A 94 -0.86 13.87 8.69
N HIS A 95 -1.72 14.60 9.42
CA HIS A 95 -2.97 15.07 8.83
C HIS A 95 -2.76 16.19 7.81
N VAL A 96 -1.87 17.15 8.10
CA VAL A 96 -1.64 18.30 7.22
C VAL A 96 -0.54 17.99 6.19
N THR A 97 0.72 17.91 6.61
CA THR A 97 1.86 17.79 5.68
C THR A 97 1.73 16.56 4.78
N SER A 98 1.43 15.41 5.38
CA SER A 98 1.36 14.16 4.61
C SER A 98 0.07 14.05 3.78
N LYS A 99 -1.10 14.42 4.32
CA LYS A 99 -2.39 14.13 3.67
C LYS A 99 -3.03 15.29 2.91
N GLU A 100 -2.71 16.54 3.24
CA GLU A 100 -3.20 17.71 2.51
C GLU A 100 -2.15 18.29 1.55
N ALA A 101 -0.86 18.14 1.84
CA ALA A 101 0.20 18.65 0.96
C ALA A 101 0.79 17.56 0.05
N PHE A 102 1.23 16.41 0.59
CA PHE A 102 1.89 15.38 -0.23
C PHE A 102 0.92 14.50 -1.00
N TRP A 103 -0.13 14.00 -0.35
CA TRP A 103 -1.07 13.05 -0.95
C TRP A 103 -1.67 13.53 -2.29
N PRO A 104 -2.14 14.79 -2.44
CA PRO A 104 -2.64 15.27 -3.73
C PRO A 104 -1.56 15.26 -4.82
N ILE A 105 -0.35 15.74 -4.51
CA ILE A 105 0.75 15.80 -5.47
C ILE A 105 1.19 14.40 -5.90
N LEU A 106 1.32 13.47 -4.96
CA LEU A 106 1.70 12.09 -5.24
C LEU A 106 0.72 11.42 -6.20
N HIS A 107 -0.57 11.75 -6.09
CA HIS A 107 -1.63 11.21 -6.95
C HIS A 107 -1.99 12.13 -8.13
N SER A 108 -1.18 13.17 -8.39
CA SER A 108 -1.35 14.13 -9.50
C SER A 108 -2.62 14.99 -9.48
N PHE A 109 -3.20 15.24 -8.30
CA PHE A 109 -4.31 16.17 -8.06
C PHE A 109 -3.80 17.53 -7.57
N LYS A 110 -3.03 18.24 -8.41
CA LYS A 110 -2.38 19.51 -8.04
C LYS A 110 -3.37 20.60 -7.61
N GLU A 111 -4.59 20.56 -8.11
CA GLU A 111 -5.68 21.46 -7.75
C GLU A 111 -6.20 21.26 -6.31
N ARG A 112 -5.89 20.13 -5.69
CA ARG A 112 -6.20 19.84 -4.28
C ARG A 112 -5.01 20.08 -3.34
N TYR A 113 -3.86 20.50 -3.87
CA TYR A 113 -2.67 20.79 -3.08
C TYR A 113 -2.89 22.01 -2.19
N ASN A 114 -2.64 21.86 -0.89
CA ASN A 114 -2.64 22.98 0.05
C ASN A 114 -1.32 23.04 0.83
N TYR A 115 -0.55 24.10 0.60
CA TYR A 115 0.72 24.36 1.28
C TYR A 115 0.56 25.15 2.58
N ASP A 116 -0.36 26.11 2.60
CA ASP A 116 -0.42 27.17 3.62
C ASP A 116 -0.43 26.68 5.09
N PRO A 117 -1.10 25.56 5.43
CA PRO A 117 -1.09 25.06 6.81
C PRO A 117 0.14 24.22 7.19
N VAL A 118 1.09 23.98 6.28
CA VAL A 118 2.23 23.09 6.54
C VAL A 118 3.26 23.75 7.44
N ASP A 119 3.55 23.10 8.57
CA ASP A 119 4.67 23.40 9.45
C ASP A 119 5.85 22.45 9.17
N TRP A 120 6.70 22.87 8.23
CA TRP A 120 7.89 22.11 7.81
C TRP A 120 8.92 21.87 8.91
N PRO A 121 9.22 22.84 9.81
CA PRO A 121 10.03 22.58 11.01
C PRO A 121 9.57 21.36 11.81
N THR A 122 8.27 21.23 12.11
CA THR A 122 7.74 20.06 12.80
C THR A 122 7.93 18.78 11.98
N PHE A 123 7.74 18.82 10.67
CA PHE A 123 8.00 17.65 9.81
C PHE A 123 9.47 17.20 9.85
N ARG A 124 10.41 18.15 9.84
CA ARG A 124 11.85 17.88 10.00
C ARG A 124 12.16 17.27 11.37
N GLU A 125 11.63 17.87 12.44
CA GLU A 125 11.83 17.40 13.81
C GLU A 125 11.35 15.95 13.97
N VAL A 126 10.13 15.65 13.52
CA VAL A 126 9.57 14.29 13.60
C VAL A 126 10.44 13.30 12.81
N ASN A 127 10.84 13.63 11.58
CA ASN A 127 11.72 12.77 10.78
C ASN A 127 13.12 12.60 11.42
N TRP A 128 13.66 13.62 12.08
CA TRP A 128 14.91 13.52 12.83
C TRP A 128 14.77 12.53 13.98
N ASN A 129 13.70 12.63 14.76
CA ASN A 129 13.43 11.70 15.87
C ASN A 129 13.28 10.25 15.38
N PHE A 130 12.65 10.04 14.21
CA PHE A 130 12.62 8.74 13.55
C PHE A 130 14.01 8.22 13.17
N ALA A 131 14.87 9.09 12.63
CA ALA A 131 16.25 8.71 12.30
C ALA A 131 17.08 8.38 13.55
N GLU A 132 16.94 9.14 14.64
CA GLU A 132 17.62 8.88 15.90
C GLU A 132 17.21 7.54 16.52
N ALA A 133 15.90 7.24 16.56
CA ALA A 133 15.42 5.95 17.05
C ALA A 133 15.92 4.79 16.19
N ALA A 134 15.91 4.95 14.85
CA ALA A 134 16.46 3.93 13.97
C ALA A 134 17.97 3.73 14.17
N ALA A 135 18.72 4.81 14.36
CA ALA A 135 20.16 4.77 14.63
C ALA A 135 20.50 4.07 15.96
N ALA A 136 19.65 4.25 16.98
CA ALA A 136 19.81 3.63 18.30
C ALA A 136 19.53 2.12 18.31
N GLU A 137 18.57 1.65 17.50
CA GLU A 137 18.26 0.23 17.37
C GLU A 137 19.25 -0.51 16.46
N ALA A 138 19.77 0.15 15.43
CA ALA A 138 20.56 -0.51 14.38
C ALA A 138 21.96 -0.96 14.85
N ALA A 139 22.31 -2.21 14.59
CA ALA A 139 23.68 -2.73 14.75
C ALA A 139 24.64 -2.11 13.74
N GLU A 140 25.96 -2.30 13.92
CA GLU A 140 26.96 -1.86 12.94
C GLU A 140 26.74 -2.56 11.59
N GLY A 141 26.63 -1.77 10.52
CA GLY A 141 26.38 -2.29 9.17
C GLY A 141 24.99 -2.91 8.95
N ALA A 142 24.04 -2.68 9.86
CA ALA A 142 22.68 -3.21 9.76
C ALA A 142 21.91 -2.67 8.54
N ASN A 143 20.85 -3.39 8.17
CA ASN A 143 19.89 -2.93 7.18
C ASN A 143 18.82 -2.07 7.84
N VAL A 144 18.63 -0.85 7.37
CA VAL A 144 17.50 0.00 7.79
C VAL A 144 16.57 0.20 6.61
N TRP A 145 15.31 -0.19 6.80
CA TRP A 145 14.29 -0.14 5.75
C TRP A 145 13.19 0.85 6.10
N VAL A 146 13.21 1.99 5.42
CA VAL A 146 12.30 3.11 5.62
C VAL A 146 11.13 3.01 4.65
N HIS A 147 9.92 3.25 5.15
CA HIS A 147 8.70 3.09 4.36
C HIS A 147 7.87 4.36 4.27
N ASP A 148 7.56 4.69 3.02
CA ASP A 148 6.55 5.66 2.58
C ASP A 148 6.87 7.14 2.82
N TYR A 149 6.09 7.99 2.14
CA TYR A 149 6.34 9.43 1.99
C TYR A 149 6.31 10.25 3.29
N ASN A 150 5.73 9.70 4.36
CA ASN A 150 5.75 10.34 5.68
C ASN A 150 7.19 10.49 6.21
N LEU A 151 8.10 9.62 5.78
CA LEU A 151 9.45 9.49 6.32
C LEU A 151 10.54 9.84 5.30
N TRP A 152 10.23 10.71 4.34
CA TRP A 152 11.15 11.09 3.27
C TRP A 152 12.48 11.70 3.73
N LEU A 153 12.55 12.28 4.92
CA LEU A 153 13.79 12.90 5.44
C LEU A 153 14.63 11.95 6.30
N VAL A 154 14.06 10.82 6.73
CA VAL A 154 14.76 9.84 7.57
C VAL A 154 16.06 9.35 6.92
N PRO A 155 16.11 8.96 5.62
CA PRO A 155 17.36 8.46 5.03
C PRO A 155 18.53 9.46 5.08
N GLY A 156 18.26 10.73 4.78
CA GLY A 156 19.26 11.79 4.81
C GLY A 156 19.80 12.09 6.20
N TYR A 157 18.93 12.10 7.22
CA TYR A 157 19.35 12.28 8.61
C TYR A 157 20.08 11.06 9.15
N LEU A 158 19.57 9.86 8.88
CA LEU A 158 20.18 8.62 9.33
C LEU A 158 21.59 8.44 8.76
N ARG A 159 21.80 8.77 7.48
CA ARG A 159 23.13 8.70 6.84
C ARG A 159 24.16 9.59 7.53
N GLN A 160 23.76 10.76 8.04
CA GLN A 160 24.66 11.67 8.76
C GLN A 160 25.13 11.07 10.10
N MET A 161 24.23 10.39 10.81
CA MET A 161 24.51 9.77 12.11
C MET A 161 25.27 8.45 11.97
N ARG A 162 24.93 7.67 10.94
CA ARG A 162 25.30 6.27 10.78
C ARG A 162 25.70 5.97 9.33
N PRO A 163 26.90 6.42 8.90
CA PRO A 163 27.37 6.21 7.54
C PRO A 163 27.61 4.73 7.19
N ASP A 164 27.73 3.86 8.20
CA ASP A 164 27.96 2.43 8.09
C ASP A 164 26.72 1.62 7.63
N LEU A 165 25.51 2.15 7.84
CA LEU A 165 24.27 1.41 7.60
C LEU A 165 23.98 1.22 6.12
N LYS A 166 23.27 0.12 5.81
CA LYS A 166 22.65 -0.07 4.51
C LYS A 166 21.21 0.45 4.55
N ILE A 167 20.96 1.58 3.91
CA ILE A 167 19.68 2.28 3.97
C ILE A 167 18.86 1.98 2.71
N SER A 168 17.69 1.40 2.90
CA SER A 168 16.70 1.15 1.85
C SER A 168 15.46 1.99 2.11
N PHE A 169 14.90 2.59 1.06
CA PHE A 169 13.61 3.27 1.12
C PHE A 169 12.62 2.61 0.16
N PHE A 170 11.38 2.35 0.58
CA PHE A 170 10.33 1.85 -0.31
C PHE A 170 9.11 2.77 -0.33
N HIS A 171 8.72 3.20 -1.54
CA HIS A 171 7.60 4.11 -1.78
C HIS A 171 6.32 3.35 -2.15
N HIS A 172 5.27 3.43 -1.31
CA HIS A 172 4.04 2.63 -1.48
C HIS A 172 2.93 3.34 -2.26
N THR A 173 3.01 4.66 -2.35
CA THR A 173 2.09 5.47 -3.17
C THR A 173 2.63 5.66 -4.59
N PRO A 174 1.82 6.15 -5.56
CA PRO A 174 2.36 6.57 -6.85
C PRO A 174 3.49 7.58 -6.67
N PHE A 175 4.48 7.53 -7.55
CA PHE A 175 5.50 8.58 -7.64
C PHE A 175 5.24 9.42 -8.91
N PRO A 176 4.89 10.71 -8.78
CA PRO A 176 4.42 11.51 -9.90
C PRO A 176 5.57 11.96 -10.81
N ALA A 177 5.24 12.39 -12.02
CA ALA A 177 6.22 12.96 -12.95
C ALA A 177 6.85 14.27 -12.40
N ALA A 178 7.98 14.66 -12.98
CA ALA A 178 8.78 15.79 -12.47
C ALA A 178 7.99 17.10 -12.38
N ASP A 179 7.19 17.44 -13.38
CA ASP A 179 6.39 18.68 -13.40
C ASP A 179 5.37 18.75 -12.27
N THR A 180 4.85 17.60 -11.83
CA THR A 180 3.91 17.50 -10.71
C THR A 180 4.66 17.52 -9.37
N PHE A 181 5.72 16.71 -9.22
CA PHE A 181 6.49 16.65 -7.98
C PHE A 181 7.14 18.01 -7.66
N ASN A 182 7.60 18.73 -8.69
CA ASN A 182 8.29 20.00 -8.53
C ASN A 182 7.41 21.15 -8.05
N VAL A 183 6.08 20.94 -7.92
CA VAL A 183 5.18 21.85 -7.21
C VAL A 183 5.56 21.96 -5.72
N LEU A 184 6.09 20.88 -5.12
CA LEU A 184 6.48 20.89 -3.71
C LEU A 184 7.64 21.87 -3.46
N PRO A 185 7.55 22.77 -2.48
CA PRO A 185 8.63 23.71 -2.17
C PRO A 185 9.86 23.00 -1.58
N TRP A 186 9.66 21.91 -0.83
CA TRP A 186 10.73 21.14 -0.19
C TRP A 186 11.32 20.03 -1.06
N ARG A 187 10.94 19.98 -2.34
CA ARG A 187 11.38 18.96 -3.31
C ARG A 187 12.87 18.67 -3.28
N LYS A 188 13.71 19.72 -3.16
CA LYS A 188 15.17 19.59 -3.15
C LYS A 188 15.65 18.83 -1.91
N GLU A 189 15.13 19.19 -0.73
CA GLU A 189 15.50 18.54 0.53
C GLU A 189 15.02 17.09 0.58
N ILE A 190 13.78 16.83 0.16
CA ILE A 190 13.21 15.49 0.08
C ILE A 190 14.07 14.59 -0.81
N VAL A 191 14.38 15.05 -2.02
CA VAL A 191 15.13 14.25 -2.99
C VAL A 191 16.59 14.08 -2.55
N GLN A 192 17.20 15.10 -1.95
CA GLN A 192 18.55 14.97 -1.38
C GLN A 192 18.60 13.89 -0.29
N SER A 193 17.59 13.85 0.58
CA SER A 193 17.48 12.78 1.59
C SER A 193 17.34 11.41 0.94
N LEU A 194 16.44 11.25 -0.03
CA LEU A 194 16.26 9.96 -0.71
C LEU A 194 17.52 9.51 -1.46
N LEU A 195 18.31 10.43 -2.02
CA LEU A 195 19.60 10.12 -2.65
C LEU A 195 20.69 9.67 -1.64
N ALA A 196 20.45 9.77 -0.34
CA ALA A 196 21.33 9.21 0.70
C ALA A 196 21.11 7.70 0.94
N CYS A 197 20.07 7.10 0.34
CA CYS A 197 19.83 5.67 0.34
C CYS A 197 20.89 4.90 -0.46
N ASP A 198 21.01 3.60 -0.17
CA ASP A 198 21.70 2.63 -1.04
C ASP A 198 20.71 1.96 -1.99
N ILE A 199 19.44 1.82 -1.58
CA ILE A 199 18.36 1.22 -2.35
C ILE A 199 17.11 2.11 -2.29
N ILE A 200 16.48 2.37 -3.43
CA ILE A 200 15.18 3.07 -3.50
C ILE A 200 14.22 2.22 -4.33
N GLY A 201 13.17 1.73 -3.68
CA GLY A 201 12.19 0.81 -4.24
C GLY A 201 10.84 1.46 -4.52
N PHE A 202 10.22 1.01 -5.60
CA PHE A 202 8.88 1.40 -6.04
C PHE A 202 8.05 0.17 -6.41
N HIS A 203 6.74 0.34 -6.51
CA HIS A 203 5.86 -0.73 -6.94
C HIS A 203 6.00 -1.11 -8.41
N ILE A 204 6.15 -0.13 -9.30
CA ILE A 204 6.17 -0.35 -10.74
C ILE A 204 7.30 0.45 -11.42
N PRO A 205 7.78 -0.02 -12.59
CA PRO A 205 8.82 0.65 -13.37
C PRO A 205 8.57 2.14 -13.65
N ARG A 206 7.32 2.54 -13.88
CA ARG A 206 6.93 3.95 -14.13
C ARG A 206 7.28 4.86 -12.97
N TYR A 207 7.04 4.43 -11.74
CA TYR A 207 7.33 5.24 -10.56
C TYR A 207 8.84 5.37 -10.31
N ALA A 208 9.60 4.30 -10.56
CA ALA A 208 11.06 4.35 -10.56
C ALA A 208 11.61 5.31 -11.62
N ALA A 209 11.07 5.27 -12.84
CA ALA A 209 11.44 6.20 -13.90
C ALA A 209 11.13 7.65 -13.55
N ASN A 210 9.95 7.91 -12.98
CA ASN A 210 9.53 9.23 -12.52
C ASN A 210 10.44 9.78 -11.42
N PHE A 211 10.82 8.97 -10.43
CA PHE A 211 11.76 9.37 -9.39
C PHE A 211 13.11 9.79 -9.96
N VAL A 212 13.67 9.01 -10.88
CA VAL A 212 14.95 9.35 -11.51
C VAL A 212 14.84 10.64 -12.33
N GLN A 213 13.72 10.89 -13.00
CA GLN A 213 13.50 12.17 -13.69
C GLN A 213 13.41 13.35 -12.71
N VAL A 214 12.68 13.20 -11.59
CA VAL A 214 12.64 14.20 -10.52
C VAL A 214 14.03 14.50 -9.99
N ALA A 215 14.81 13.46 -9.67
CA ALA A 215 16.16 13.61 -9.15
C ALA A 215 17.07 14.37 -10.13
N ARG A 216 17.00 14.04 -11.42
CA ARG A 216 17.75 14.72 -12.49
C ARG A 216 17.30 16.16 -12.75
N SER A 217 16.05 16.50 -12.42
CA SER A 217 15.57 17.89 -12.53
C SER A 217 16.09 18.81 -11.42
N LEU A 218 16.65 18.23 -10.34
CA LEU A 218 17.09 18.96 -9.14
C LEU A 218 18.60 18.84 -8.88
N PHE A 219 19.23 17.77 -9.36
CA PHE A 219 20.61 17.40 -9.10
C PHE A 219 21.26 16.76 -10.33
N ASP A 220 22.59 16.79 -10.38
CA ASP A 220 23.41 16.15 -11.42
C ASP A 220 23.49 14.63 -11.20
N VAL A 221 22.36 13.95 -11.32
CA VAL A 221 22.25 12.50 -11.19
C VAL A 221 22.49 11.82 -12.54
N GLU A 222 23.40 10.86 -12.58
CA GLU A 222 23.66 10.03 -13.75
C GLU A 222 22.89 8.71 -13.66
N THR A 223 22.27 8.26 -14.75
CA THR A 223 21.70 6.91 -14.82
C THR A 223 22.76 5.94 -15.33
N SER A 224 23.48 5.29 -14.43
CA SER A 224 24.58 4.39 -14.77
C SER A 224 24.11 3.09 -15.41
N LYS A 225 22.89 2.61 -15.11
CA LYS A 225 22.34 1.39 -15.70
C LYS A 225 20.83 1.47 -15.94
N ARG A 226 20.40 1.02 -17.12
CA ARG A 226 19.00 0.81 -17.51
C ARG A 226 18.79 -0.60 -18.02
N GLU A 227 17.60 -1.13 -17.82
CA GLU A 227 17.19 -2.45 -18.31
C GLU A 227 15.83 -2.36 -19.02
N LYS A 228 15.54 -3.35 -19.87
CA LYS A 228 14.20 -3.51 -20.42
C LYS A 228 13.26 -3.97 -19.32
N VAL A 229 12.04 -3.42 -19.30
CA VAL A 229 10.99 -3.92 -18.42
C VAL A 229 10.60 -5.33 -18.88
N ILE A 230 10.36 -6.23 -17.93
CA ILE A 230 9.97 -7.61 -18.25
C ILE A 230 8.66 -7.64 -19.06
N PRO A 231 8.48 -8.58 -20.00
CA PRO A 231 7.32 -8.60 -20.88
C PRO A 231 5.97 -8.53 -20.16
N GLU A 232 5.86 -9.18 -19.00
CA GLU A 232 4.65 -9.21 -18.18
C GLU A 232 4.24 -7.84 -17.64
N PHE A 233 5.19 -6.89 -17.49
CA PHE A 233 4.94 -5.52 -17.02
C PHE A 233 5.01 -4.48 -18.15
N ALA A 234 5.24 -4.91 -19.38
CA ALA A 234 5.41 -4.06 -20.56
C ALA A 234 4.19 -4.08 -21.49
N SER A 235 2.99 -4.22 -20.90
CA SER A 235 1.71 -4.30 -21.62
C SER A 235 1.44 -3.03 -22.43
N GLU A 236 0.91 -3.14 -23.65
CA GLU A 236 0.60 -1.98 -24.50
C GLU A 236 -0.71 -1.28 -24.12
N VAL A 237 -1.51 -1.90 -23.26
CA VAL A 237 -2.91 -1.50 -23.01
C VAL A 237 -3.13 -0.73 -21.70
N THR A 238 -2.10 -0.50 -20.90
CA THR A 238 -2.22 0.21 -19.61
C THR A 238 -1.46 1.54 -19.60
N ALA A 239 -2.07 2.57 -19.02
CA ALA A 239 -1.53 3.93 -18.94
C ALA A 239 -0.19 4.03 -18.19
N LEU A 240 0.09 3.08 -17.28
CA LEU A 240 1.28 3.12 -16.43
C LEU A 240 2.45 2.26 -16.94
N SER A 241 2.36 1.67 -18.13
CA SER A 241 3.44 0.85 -18.69
C SER A 241 4.72 1.64 -18.97
N GLU A 242 5.86 0.97 -18.81
CA GLU A 242 7.17 1.45 -19.24
C GLU A 242 7.87 0.39 -20.08
N ARG A 243 8.70 0.83 -21.03
CA ARG A 243 9.49 -0.11 -21.87
C ARG A 243 10.88 -0.36 -21.32
N THR A 244 11.43 0.62 -20.61
CA THR A 244 12.75 0.51 -19.96
C THR A 244 12.71 1.20 -18.61
N GLN A 245 13.51 0.73 -17.67
CA GLN A 245 13.59 1.29 -16.33
C GLN A 245 15.04 1.55 -15.91
N PRO A 246 15.30 2.61 -15.12
CA PRO A 246 16.57 2.74 -14.41
C PRO A 246 16.67 1.65 -13.35
N VAL A 247 17.85 1.05 -13.21
CA VAL A 247 18.13 0.06 -12.14
C VAL A 247 19.31 0.48 -11.26
N GLU A 248 20.13 1.41 -11.73
CA GLU A 248 21.21 2.02 -10.96
C GLU A 248 21.36 3.49 -11.37
N ILE A 249 21.55 4.36 -10.39
CA ILE A 249 21.95 5.75 -10.58
C ILE A 249 23.25 6.04 -9.80
N SER A 250 23.99 7.06 -10.24
CA SER A 250 25.18 7.58 -9.58
C SER A 250 24.94 9.02 -9.13
N PHE A 251 25.28 9.32 -7.89
CA PHE A 251 25.18 10.65 -7.31
C PHE A 251 26.31 10.86 -6.30
N GLU A 252 27.11 11.93 -6.47
CA GLU A 252 28.25 12.27 -5.59
C GLU A 252 29.21 11.09 -5.34
N GLY A 253 29.46 10.27 -6.38
CA GLY A 253 30.34 9.10 -6.31
C GLY A 253 29.74 7.87 -5.64
N ARG A 254 28.49 7.96 -5.12
CA ARG A 254 27.73 6.82 -4.61
C ARG A 254 26.90 6.19 -5.72
N LYS A 255 26.79 4.87 -5.69
CA LYS A 255 25.83 4.12 -6.50
C LYS A 255 24.58 3.84 -5.68
N ILE A 256 23.42 4.04 -6.30
CA ILE A 256 22.11 3.83 -5.67
C ILE A 256 21.33 2.88 -6.57
N VAL A 257 20.88 1.78 -5.98
CA VAL A 257 20.04 0.80 -6.68
C VAL A 257 18.61 1.31 -6.74
N ILE A 258 18.02 1.28 -7.93
CA ILE A 258 16.61 1.58 -8.14
C ILE A 258 15.88 0.27 -8.40
N SER A 259 14.94 -0.09 -7.52
CA SER A 259 14.18 -1.33 -7.64
C SER A 259 12.71 -1.08 -7.93
N SER A 260 12.11 -2.00 -8.70
CA SER A 260 10.68 -2.03 -8.93
C SER A 260 10.17 -3.42 -8.58
N SER A 261 9.40 -3.52 -7.50
CA SER A 261 8.79 -4.78 -7.06
C SER A 261 7.37 -4.51 -6.59
N PRO A 262 6.34 -5.04 -7.27
CA PRO A 262 4.96 -4.86 -6.85
C PRO A 262 4.75 -5.59 -5.53
N VAL A 263 4.07 -4.94 -4.58
CA VAL A 263 3.62 -5.63 -3.37
C VAL A 263 2.46 -6.55 -3.76
N GLY A 264 2.50 -7.79 -3.28
CA GLY A 264 1.48 -8.80 -3.51
C GLY A 264 0.57 -9.00 -2.29
N VAL A 265 -0.25 -10.05 -2.35
CA VAL A 265 -1.10 -10.50 -1.24
C VAL A 265 -0.59 -11.85 -0.72
N ASP A 266 -1.02 -12.25 0.48
CA ASP A 266 -0.79 -13.61 0.98
C ASP A 266 -1.79 -14.58 0.33
N VAL A 267 -1.40 -15.10 -0.84
CA VAL A 267 -2.24 -15.98 -1.67
C VAL A 267 -2.58 -17.27 -0.93
N ASP A 268 -1.63 -17.84 -0.18
CA ASP A 268 -1.81 -19.10 0.55
C ASP A 268 -2.83 -18.91 1.70
N TYR A 269 -2.74 -17.79 2.42
CA TYR A 269 -3.72 -17.44 3.45
C TYR A 269 -5.12 -17.23 2.86
N ILE A 270 -5.22 -16.49 1.74
CA ILE A 270 -6.50 -16.24 1.05
C ILE A 270 -7.11 -17.55 0.53
N ASP A 271 -6.32 -18.42 -0.12
CA ASP A 271 -6.80 -19.71 -0.64
C ASP A 271 -7.30 -20.61 0.50
N LYS A 272 -6.53 -20.74 1.59
CA LYS A 272 -6.94 -21.48 2.79
C LYS A 272 -8.26 -20.97 3.35
N LEU A 273 -8.41 -19.64 3.43
CA LEU A 273 -9.60 -19.00 3.97
C LEU A 273 -10.82 -19.23 3.07
N ALA A 274 -10.65 -19.03 1.75
CA ALA A 274 -11.67 -19.25 0.74
C ALA A 274 -12.13 -20.72 0.62
N ARG A 275 -11.27 -21.68 0.97
CA ARG A 275 -11.58 -23.12 0.98
C ARG A 275 -12.19 -23.63 2.28
N SER A 276 -12.14 -22.87 3.37
CA SER A 276 -12.67 -23.32 4.66
C SER A 276 -14.19 -23.58 4.64
N GLU A 277 -14.64 -24.61 5.36
CA GLU A 277 -16.06 -25.05 5.36
C GLU A 277 -17.02 -23.91 5.71
N LYS A 278 -16.73 -23.17 6.79
CA LYS A 278 -17.50 -21.98 7.21
C LYS A 278 -17.67 -20.97 6.08
N LYS A 279 -16.62 -20.73 5.28
CA LYS A 279 -16.69 -19.79 4.14
C LYS A 279 -17.47 -20.37 2.99
N GLN A 280 -17.33 -21.66 2.69
CA GLN A 280 -18.12 -22.32 1.65
C GLN A 280 -19.62 -22.27 1.95
N GLU A 281 -20.03 -22.54 3.19
CA GLU A 281 -21.42 -22.42 3.63
C GLU A 281 -21.95 -20.99 3.48
N ARG A 282 -21.16 -20.00 3.90
CA ARG A 282 -21.52 -18.59 3.78
C ARG A 282 -21.67 -18.17 2.31
N VAL A 283 -20.75 -18.58 1.45
CA VAL A 283 -20.80 -18.32 0.00
C VAL A 283 -22.05 -18.98 -0.62
N LYS A 284 -22.38 -20.22 -0.23
CA LYS A 284 -23.59 -20.89 -0.71
C LYS A 284 -24.87 -20.15 -0.31
N ALA A 285 -24.97 -19.71 0.95
CA ALA A 285 -26.10 -18.93 1.43
C ALA A 285 -26.25 -17.61 0.66
N LEU A 286 -25.14 -16.87 0.50
CA LEU A 286 -25.14 -15.61 -0.26
C LEU A 286 -25.49 -15.83 -1.74
N LYS A 287 -25.00 -16.90 -2.38
CA LYS A 287 -25.38 -17.21 -3.77
C LYS A 287 -26.87 -17.51 -3.93
N GLU A 288 -27.52 -18.09 -2.91
CA GLU A 288 -28.97 -18.29 -2.92
C GLU A 288 -29.71 -16.96 -2.76
N ASP A 289 -29.24 -16.07 -1.88
CA ASP A 289 -29.81 -14.74 -1.67
C ASP A 289 -29.78 -13.86 -2.93
N PHE A 290 -28.76 -14.06 -3.80
CA PHE A 290 -28.55 -13.29 -5.03
C PHE A 290 -28.76 -14.11 -6.31
N LYS A 291 -29.43 -15.28 -6.28
CA LYS A 291 -29.47 -16.19 -7.44
C LYS A 291 -30.06 -15.59 -8.73
N ASP A 292 -30.94 -14.59 -8.59
CA ASP A 292 -31.61 -13.90 -9.70
C ASP A 292 -30.93 -12.57 -10.08
N GLU A 293 -29.82 -12.22 -9.41
CA GLU A 293 -29.09 -10.96 -9.57
C GLU A 293 -27.58 -11.19 -9.80
N GLN A 294 -26.96 -10.41 -10.67
CA GLN A 294 -25.51 -10.29 -10.72
C GLN A 294 -25.03 -9.27 -9.69
N LEU A 295 -24.01 -9.63 -8.93
CA LEU A 295 -23.42 -8.77 -7.90
C LEU A 295 -22.14 -8.10 -8.41
N ILE A 296 -22.14 -6.77 -8.41
CA ILE A 296 -20.94 -5.96 -8.57
C ILE A 296 -20.43 -5.58 -7.18
N LEU A 297 -19.13 -5.75 -6.96
CA LEU A 297 -18.47 -5.39 -5.72
C LEU A 297 -17.41 -4.32 -5.96
N SER A 298 -17.48 -3.24 -5.18
CA SER A 298 -16.47 -2.20 -5.11
C SER A 298 -16.09 -1.99 -3.66
N VAL A 299 -14.78 -2.04 -3.38
CA VAL A 299 -14.27 -1.94 -2.02
C VAL A 299 -13.14 -0.94 -1.97
N GLY A 300 -13.26 0.03 -1.07
CA GLY A 300 -12.24 1.05 -0.87
C GLY A 300 -12.43 1.82 0.43
N ARG A 301 -11.50 2.75 0.64
CA ARG A 301 -11.64 3.80 1.64
C ARG A 301 -12.20 5.04 0.95
N THR A 302 -12.90 5.88 1.71
CA THR A 302 -13.29 7.20 1.24
C THR A 302 -12.03 8.04 1.02
N ASP A 303 -11.70 8.23 -0.24
CA ASP A 303 -10.56 9.02 -0.71
C ASP A 303 -10.84 9.42 -2.16
N TYR A 304 -10.60 10.68 -2.51
CA TYR A 304 -10.87 11.21 -3.85
C TYR A 304 -10.06 10.50 -4.94
N THR A 305 -8.96 9.82 -4.58
CA THR A 305 -8.16 9.01 -5.51
C THR A 305 -8.85 7.72 -5.94
N LYS A 306 -9.87 7.25 -5.20
CA LYS A 306 -10.51 5.93 -5.42
C LYS A 306 -11.58 5.91 -6.50
N GLY A 307 -11.92 7.06 -7.06
CA GLY A 307 -12.83 7.14 -8.22
C GLY A 307 -14.26 6.71 -7.91
N SER A 308 -14.69 6.77 -6.65
CA SER A 308 -16.03 6.34 -6.24
C SER A 308 -17.12 7.17 -6.90
N ILE A 309 -16.94 8.48 -7.05
CA ILE A 309 -17.91 9.33 -7.76
C ILE A 309 -18.06 8.85 -9.21
N GLU A 310 -16.95 8.70 -9.93
CA GLU A 310 -16.93 8.32 -11.34
C GLU A 310 -17.57 6.95 -11.55
N GLN A 311 -17.28 6.01 -10.65
CA GLN A 311 -17.89 4.68 -10.66
C GLN A 311 -19.40 4.74 -10.42
N LEU A 312 -19.86 5.48 -9.41
CA LEU A 312 -21.29 5.60 -9.12
C LEU A 312 -22.06 6.27 -10.26
N LEU A 313 -21.48 7.32 -10.87
CA LEU A 313 -22.05 7.96 -12.05
C LEU A 313 -22.08 7.01 -13.26
N SER A 314 -21.07 6.15 -13.43
CA SER A 314 -21.09 5.11 -14.47
C SER A 314 -22.17 4.06 -14.20
N TYR A 315 -22.35 3.65 -12.95
CA TYR A 315 -23.43 2.73 -12.56
C TYR A 315 -24.81 3.33 -12.82
N GLU A 316 -24.99 4.62 -12.53
CA GLU A 316 -26.22 5.35 -12.85
C GLU A 316 -26.51 5.33 -14.36
N ARG A 317 -25.53 5.69 -15.20
CA ARG A 317 -25.67 5.65 -16.66
C ARG A 317 -25.93 4.25 -17.20
N LEU A 318 -25.30 3.23 -16.62
CA LEU A 318 -25.55 1.83 -16.95
C LEU A 318 -27.04 1.49 -16.76
N LEU A 319 -27.62 1.82 -15.61
CA LEU A 319 -29.05 1.57 -15.34
C LEU A 319 -30.00 2.44 -16.18
N GLU A 320 -29.57 3.64 -16.57
CA GLU A 320 -30.33 4.50 -17.50
C GLU A 320 -30.42 3.90 -18.89
N ASN A 321 -29.28 3.49 -19.44
CA ASN A 321 -29.15 3.04 -20.83
C ASN A 321 -29.58 1.57 -21.01
N HIS A 322 -29.47 0.75 -19.97
CA HIS A 322 -29.74 -0.68 -20.00
C HIS A 322 -30.87 -1.05 -19.03
N LYS A 323 -32.11 -0.78 -19.45
CA LYS A 323 -33.31 -1.03 -18.63
C LYS A 323 -33.46 -2.51 -18.28
N GLU A 324 -32.93 -3.41 -19.11
CA GLU A 324 -32.92 -4.86 -18.94
C GLU A 324 -32.09 -5.34 -17.73
N LEU A 325 -31.18 -4.51 -17.21
CA LEU A 325 -30.36 -4.80 -16.03
C LEU A 325 -31.06 -4.42 -14.70
N ARG A 326 -32.14 -3.63 -14.77
CA ARG A 326 -32.88 -3.21 -13.57
C ARG A 326 -33.56 -4.42 -12.93
N GLY A 327 -33.39 -4.58 -11.62
CA GLY A 327 -33.85 -5.77 -10.90
C GLY A 327 -32.97 -7.02 -11.09
N LYS A 328 -31.89 -6.93 -11.87
CA LYS A 328 -30.99 -8.06 -12.17
C LYS A 328 -29.53 -7.79 -11.80
N VAL A 329 -29.17 -6.57 -11.45
CA VAL A 329 -27.81 -6.21 -11.09
C VAL A 329 -27.85 -5.41 -9.80
N ARG A 330 -26.91 -5.67 -8.88
CA ARG A 330 -26.76 -4.91 -7.64
C ARG A 330 -25.31 -4.48 -7.45
N LEU A 331 -25.11 -3.24 -7.06
CA LEU A 331 -23.79 -2.74 -6.66
C LEU A 331 -23.68 -2.75 -5.13
N LEU A 332 -22.74 -3.52 -4.60
CA LEU A 332 -22.24 -3.39 -3.24
C LEU A 332 -21.02 -2.47 -3.24
N HIS A 333 -21.21 -1.24 -2.78
CA HIS A 333 -20.16 -0.23 -2.68
C HIS A 333 -19.74 -0.06 -1.21
N VAL A 334 -18.53 -0.51 -0.88
CA VAL A 334 -17.95 -0.40 0.45
C VAL A 334 -16.98 0.79 0.44
N SER A 335 -17.31 1.85 1.17
CA SER A 335 -16.49 3.06 1.29
C SER A 335 -16.28 3.40 2.77
N VAL A 336 -15.19 2.92 3.34
CA VAL A 336 -14.88 3.15 4.76
C VAL A 336 -14.34 4.57 4.92
N PRO A 337 -14.97 5.43 5.75
CA PRO A 337 -14.52 6.80 5.95
C PRO A 337 -13.10 6.82 6.53
N ALA A 338 -12.37 7.89 6.22
CA ALA A 338 -11.09 8.16 6.85
C ALA A 338 -11.28 8.50 8.35
N ASN A 339 -10.17 8.71 9.06
CA ASN A 339 -10.21 9.20 10.44
C ASN A 339 -11.04 10.50 10.49
N ALA A 340 -11.92 10.65 11.49
CA ALA A 340 -12.80 11.80 11.66
C ALA A 340 -12.07 13.15 11.66
N ASN A 341 -10.79 13.16 12.02
CA ASN A 341 -9.92 14.34 12.00
C ASN A 341 -9.45 14.76 10.59
N MET A 342 -9.86 14.05 9.53
CA MET A 342 -9.46 14.32 8.15
C MET A 342 -10.59 15.03 7.37
N THR A 343 -10.58 16.36 7.40
CA THR A 343 -11.57 17.20 6.70
C THR A 343 -11.47 17.13 5.18
N ALA A 344 -10.27 16.84 4.65
CA ALA A 344 -10.00 16.71 3.22
C ALA A 344 -10.88 15.68 2.47
N TYR A 345 -11.57 14.80 3.21
CA TYR A 345 -12.43 13.76 2.64
C TYR A 345 -13.94 13.97 2.90
N GLN A 346 -14.35 15.05 3.56
CA GLN A 346 -15.77 15.28 3.86
C GLN A 346 -16.60 15.50 2.59
N GLU A 347 -16.13 16.37 1.69
CA GLU A 347 -16.82 16.66 0.42
C GLU A 347 -17.05 15.41 -0.44
N ILE A 348 -16.05 14.52 -0.51
CA ILE A 348 -16.14 13.28 -1.27
C ILE A 348 -17.09 12.28 -0.60
N GLN A 349 -17.12 12.21 0.74
CA GLN A 349 -18.08 11.38 1.47
C GLN A 349 -19.52 11.83 1.19
N GLU A 350 -19.81 13.12 1.31
CA GLU A 350 -21.14 13.69 1.06
C GLU A 350 -21.59 13.46 -0.38
N ALA A 351 -20.67 13.61 -1.35
CA ALA A 351 -20.97 13.34 -2.75
C ALA A 351 -21.30 11.86 -3.00
N ILE A 352 -20.54 10.93 -2.41
CA ILE A 352 -20.80 9.48 -2.51
C ILE A 352 -22.18 9.15 -1.95
N GLU A 353 -22.51 9.63 -0.76
CA GLU A 353 -23.80 9.39 -0.10
C GLU A 353 -24.97 9.99 -0.88
N SER A 354 -24.79 11.21 -1.41
CA SER A 354 -25.78 11.89 -2.24
C SER A 354 -26.06 11.12 -3.53
N ILE A 355 -25.02 10.70 -4.26
CA ILE A 355 -25.18 9.94 -5.50
C ILE A 355 -25.80 8.56 -5.22
N ALA A 356 -25.35 7.87 -4.16
CA ALA A 356 -25.94 6.60 -3.73
C ALA A 356 -27.44 6.73 -3.43
N GLY A 357 -27.84 7.76 -2.68
CA GLY A 357 -29.23 8.06 -2.40
C GLY A 357 -30.02 8.38 -3.67
N ARG A 358 -29.45 9.17 -4.59
CA ARG A 358 -30.05 9.47 -5.88
C ARG A 358 -30.31 8.23 -6.72
N ILE A 359 -29.32 7.34 -6.86
CA ILE A 359 -29.45 6.09 -7.63
C ILE A 359 -30.56 5.23 -7.06
N ASN A 360 -30.56 5.00 -5.74
CA ASN A 360 -31.60 4.21 -5.10
C ASN A 360 -32.99 4.84 -5.23
N GLY A 361 -33.11 6.16 -5.08
CA GLY A 361 -34.39 6.86 -5.24
C GLY A 361 -34.92 6.87 -6.68
N ARG A 362 -34.04 6.85 -7.68
CA ARG A 362 -34.43 6.89 -9.11
C ARG A 362 -34.76 5.51 -9.69
N PHE A 363 -34.03 4.47 -9.31
CA PHE A 363 -34.16 3.14 -9.93
C PHE A 363 -34.71 2.07 -8.99
N GLY A 364 -34.64 2.28 -7.68
CA GLY A 364 -35.10 1.29 -6.70
C GLY A 364 -36.61 1.09 -6.70
N SER A 365 -37.01 -0.05 -6.16
CA SER A 365 -38.40 -0.44 -5.93
C SER A 365 -38.56 -0.98 -4.50
N LEU A 366 -39.77 -1.40 -4.14
CA LEU A 366 -40.01 -2.06 -2.86
C LEU A 366 -39.20 -3.35 -2.69
N GLU A 367 -38.92 -4.04 -3.80
CA GLU A 367 -38.33 -5.37 -3.83
C GLU A 367 -36.84 -5.36 -4.21
N TRP A 368 -36.35 -4.26 -4.81
CA TRP A 368 -35.00 -4.16 -5.33
C TRP A 368 -34.33 -2.85 -4.95
N GLN A 369 -33.18 -2.97 -4.29
CA GLN A 369 -32.28 -1.86 -4.00
C GLN A 369 -31.05 -1.95 -4.94
N PRO A 370 -30.93 -1.04 -5.93
CA PRO A 370 -29.86 -1.10 -6.92
C PRO A 370 -28.46 -1.00 -6.32
N LEU A 371 -28.32 -0.25 -5.22
CA LEU A 371 -27.03 0.06 -4.61
C LEU A 371 -27.07 -0.08 -3.09
N ALA A 372 -26.20 -0.93 -2.55
CA ALA A 372 -25.92 -1.03 -1.12
C ALA A 372 -24.61 -0.29 -0.79
N LEU A 373 -24.72 0.83 -0.07
CA LEU A 373 -23.57 1.59 0.43
C LEU A 373 -23.22 1.13 1.84
N ILE A 374 -21.99 0.64 2.06
CA ILE A 374 -21.49 0.25 3.38
C ILE A 374 -20.36 1.19 3.79
N SER A 375 -20.63 2.05 4.78
CA SER A 375 -19.66 3.01 5.33
C SER A 375 -18.90 2.50 6.56
N ARG A 376 -18.94 1.19 6.83
CA ARG A 376 -18.25 0.58 7.97
C ARG A 376 -17.18 -0.41 7.50
N PRO A 377 -16.08 -0.59 8.25
CA PRO A 377 -15.11 -1.63 7.96
C PRO A 377 -15.78 -3.01 7.93
N ILE A 378 -15.46 -3.80 6.91
CA ILE A 378 -15.86 -5.20 6.79
C ILE A 378 -14.65 -6.03 7.21
N PRO A 379 -14.80 -6.97 8.17
CA PRO A 379 -13.72 -7.90 8.52
C PRO A 379 -13.22 -8.63 7.27
N PHE A 380 -11.91 -8.80 7.15
CA PHE A 380 -11.33 -9.42 5.96
C PHE A 380 -11.91 -10.81 5.66
N GLU A 381 -12.18 -11.61 6.69
CA GLU A 381 -12.78 -12.93 6.51
C GLU A 381 -14.18 -12.92 5.89
N ASP A 382 -14.97 -11.89 6.18
CA ASP A 382 -16.30 -11.71 5.60
C ASP A 382 -16.17 -11.17 4.17
N LEU A 383 -15.18 -10.31 3.94
CA LEU A 383 -14.90 -9.74 2.63
C LEU A 383 -14.52 -10.81 1.60
N ILE A 384 -13.79 -11.85 2.01
CA ILE A 384 -13.51 -13.02 1.17
C ILE A 384 -14.80 -13.67 0.66
N ALA A 385 -15.84 -13.78 1.50
CA ALA A 385 -17.11 -14.32 1.04
C ALA A 385 -17.76 -13.40 -0.02
N TYR A 386 -17.67 -12.08 0.14
CA TYR A 386 -18.16 -11.12 -0.86
C TYR A 386 -17.39 -11.20 -2.18
N TYR A 387 -16.06 -11.31 -2.15
CA TYR A 387 -15.27 -11.51 -3.37
C TYR A 387 -15.65 -12.81 -4.10
N ARG A 388 -15.93 -13.88 -3.37
CA ARG A 388 -16.36 -15.17 -3.93
C ARG A 388 -17.72 -15.14 -4.60
N VAL A 389 -18.64 -14.29 -4.14
CA VAL A 389 -19.99 -14.20 -4.70
C VAL A 389 -20.15 -13.11 -5.76
N ALA A 390 -19.28 -12.10 -5.78
CA ALA A 390 -19.39 -11.00 -6.74
C ALA A 390 -19.06 -11.44 -8.17
N ASP A 391 -20.00 -11.35 -9.10
CA ASP A 391 -19.77 -11.62 -10.52
C ASP A 391 -18.73 -10.66 -11.12
N VAL A 392 -18.71 -9.41 -10.64
CA VAL A 392 -17.74 -8.40 -11.08
C VAL A 392 -17.13 -7.70 -9.86
N ALA A 393 -15.80 -7.67 -9.77
CA ALA A 393 -15.09 -6.70 -8.94
C ALA A 393 -14.80 -5.45 -9.77
N TRP A 394 -15.32 -4.30 -9.34
CA TRP A 394 -15.18 -3.04 -10.05
C TRP A 394 -14.27 -2.10 -9.27
N ILE A 395 -12.99 -2.09 -9.64
CA ILE A 395 -11.92 -1.41 -8.91
C ILE A 395 -11.32 -0.31 -9.80
N THR A 396 -11.87 0.90 -9.70
CA THR A 396 -11.58 1.97 -10.66
C THR A 396 -11.02 3.25 -10.03
N PRO A 397 -9.88 3.18 -9.32
CA PRO A 397 -9.24 4.37 -8.78
C PRO A 397 -8.78 5.30 -9.91
N LEU A 398 -8.82 6.60 -9.66
CA LEU A 398 -8.25 7.62 -10.54
C LEU A 398 -6.72 7.59 -10.53
N ALA A 399 -6.12 7.24 -9.39
CA ALA A 399 -4.69 6.96 -9.23
C ALA A 399 -4.48 6.07 -8.01
N ASP A 400 -3.68 5.01 -8.13
CA ASP A 400 -3.37 4.11 -7.01
C ASP A 400 -2.00 3.47 -7.16
N GLY A 401 -1.21 3.43 -6.09
CA GLY A 401 0.17 2.92 -6.12
C GLY A 401 0.26 1.45 -6.49
N MET A 402 -0.75 0.66 -6.10
CA MET A 402 -0.88 -0.75 -6.47
C MET A 402 -2.35 -1.16 -6.55
N ASN A 403 -3.08 -1.03 -5.44
CA ASN A 403 -4.43 -1.57 -5.22
C ASN A 403 -4.47 -3.08 -4.91
N LEU A 404 -4.34 -3.42 -3.62
CA LEU A 404 -4.37 -4.82 -3.17
C LEU A 404 -5.76 -5.45 -3.20
N VAL A 405 -6.83 -4.65 -3.12
CA VAL A 405 -8.22 -5.15 -3.22
C VAL A 405 -8.44 -5.91 -4.53
N ALA A 406 -7.87 -5.44 -5.64
CA ALA A 406 -7.94 -6.14 -6.92
C ALA A 406 -7.25 -7.52 -6.86
N LYS A 407 -6.07 -7.59 -6.24
CA LYS A 407 -5.33 -8.85 -6.06
C LYS A 407 -6.04 -9.80 -5.09
N GLU A 408 -6.63 -9.27 -4.02
CA GLU A 408 -7.41 -10.02 -3.02
C GLU A 408 -8.64 -10.69 -3.67
N TYR A 409 -9.37 -9.94 -4.52
CA TYR A 409 -10.47 -10.50 -5.29
C TYR A 409 -9.98 -11.69 -6.13
N VAL A 410 -8.98 -11.48 -6.99
CA VAL A 410 -8.43 -12.52 -7.88
C VAL A 410 -7.96 -13.75 -7.10
N ALA A 411 -7.17 -13.56 -6.04
CA ALA A 411 -6.68 -14.64 -5.19
C ALA A 411 -7.83 -15.44 -4.55
N SER A 412 -8.94 -14.78 -4.21
CA SER A 412 -10.10 -15.45 -3.62
C SER A 412 -10.87 -16.33 -4.62
N ARG A 413 -10.81 -16.09 -5.94
CA ARG A 413 -11.61 -16.79 -6.97
C ARG A 413 -11.12 -18.21 -7.26
N ILE A 414 -11.17 -19.10 -6.27
CA ILE A 414 -10.73 -20.50 -6.41
C ILE A 414 -11.59 -21.35 -7.36
N ASP A 415 -12.68 -20.79 -7.88
CA ASP A 415 -13.53 -21.35 -8.92
C ASP A 415 -13.18 -20.86 -10.32
N ASP A 416 -12.11 -20.05 -10.43
CA ASP A 416 -11.62 -19.42 -11.64
C ASP A 416 -12.72 -18.66 -12.41
N ASP A 417 -13.78 -18.17 -11.76
CA ASP A 417 -14.85 -17.39 -12.42
C ASP A 417 -14.87 -15.96 -11.89
N GLY A 418 -15.69 -15.10 -12.49
CA GLY A 418 -15.83 -13.69 -12.17
C GLY A 418 -14.97 -12.79 -13.05
N VAL A 419 -15.25 -11.49 -13.02
CA VAL A 419 -14.55 -10.49 -13.85
C VAL A 419 -13.98 -9.39 -12.97
N LEU A 420 -12.70 -9.08 -13.18
CA LEU A 420 -12.08 -7.88 -12.62
C LEU A 420 -12.15 -6.75 -13.66
N VAL A 421 -12.88 -5.68 -13.34
CA VAL A 421 -12.82 -4.39 -14.05
C VAL A 421 -11.86 -3.49 -13.28
N LEU A 422 -10.78 -3.06 -13.91
CA LEU A 422 -9.65 -2.40 -13.25
C LEU A 422 -9.26 -1.10 -13.94
N SER A 423 -9.02 -0.04 -13.16
CA SER A 423 -8.46 1.20 -13.71
C SER A 423 -7.05 0.98 -14.27
N GLU A 424 -6.78 1.51 -15.45
CA GLU A 424 -5.43 1.56 -16.02
C GLU A 424 -4.45 2.46 -15.23
N PHE A 425 -4.96 3.21 -14.24
CA PHE A 425 -4.19 4.08 -13.34
C PHE A 425 -3.93 3.46 -11.96
N ALA A 426 -4.26 2.18 -11.77
CA ALA A 426 -3.82 1.39 -10.62
C ALA A 426 -2.50 0.68 -10.95
N GLY A 427 -1.53 0.69 -10.03
CA GLY A 427 -0.25 -0.01 -10.23
C GLY A 427 -0.43 -1.51 -10.56
N ALA A 428 -1.45 -2.17 -10.02
CA ALA A 428 -1.72 -3.57 -10.32
C ALA A 428 -2.19 -3.81 -11.76
N ALA A 429 -2.65 -2.80 -12.49
CA ALA A 429 -2.96 -2.92 -13.92
C ALA A 429 -1.71 -3.17 -14.78
N VAL A 430 -0.51 -2.86 -14.27
CA VAL A 430 0.76 -3.17 -14.95
C VAL A 430 0.99 -4.68 -15.05
N GLU A 431 0.56 -5.45 -14.06
CA GLU A 431 0.70 -6.91 -14.03
C GLU A 431 -0.58 -7.65 -14.48
N MET A 432 -1.77 -7.09 -14.21
CA MET A 432 -3.07 -7.74 -14.44
C MET A 432 -3.69 -7.43 -15.81
N GLY A 433 -2.94 -7.67 -16.89
CA GLY A 433 -3.37 -7.36 -18.26
C GLY A 433 -4.63 -8.11 -18.76
N SER A 434 -4.98 -9.24 -18.11
CA SER A 434 -6.19 -10.01 -18.44
C SER A 434 -7.49 -9.43 -17.86
N ALA A 435 -7.40 -8.43 -16.99
CA ALA A 435 -8.54 -7.68 -16.47
C ALA A 435 -9.24 -6.88 -17.60
N VAL A 436 -10.48 -6.48 -17.36
CA VAL A 436 -11.16 -5.48 -18.20
C VAL A 436 -10.63 -4.11 -17.78
N LEU A 437 -9.59 -3.64 -18.47
CA LEU A 437 -8.97 -2.35 -18.18
C LEU A 437 -9.89 -1.20 -18.63
N VAL A 438 -10.08 -0.22 -17.76
CA VAL A 438 -10.89 0.97 -18.02
C VAL A 438 -10.14 2.25 -17.68
N ASN A 439 -10.47 3.30 -18.42
CA ASN A 439 -10.05 4.66 -18.12
C ASN A 439 -11.15 5.37 -17.32
N PRO A 440 -10.96 5.66 -16.01
CA PRO A 440 -11.99 6.28 -15.18
C PRO A 440 -12.27 7.74 -15.55
N PHE A 441 -11.42 8.39 -16.36
CA PHE A 441 -11.67 9.72 -16.91
C PHE A 441 -12.53 9.69 -18.18
N SER A 442 -12.84 8.50 -18.71
CA SER A 442 -13.67 8.31 -19.90
C SER A 442 -14.96 7.60 -19.55
N ASN A 443 -16.07 8.34 -19.56
CA ASN A 443 -17.41 7.77 -19.35
C ASN A 443 -17.66 6.59 -20.29
N LYS A 444 -17.28 6.72 -21.57
CA LYS A 444 -17.44 5.63 -22.56
C LYS A 444 -16.64 4.40 -22.17
N SER A 445 -15.40 4.55 -21.70
CA SER A 445 -14.56 3.43 -21.27
C SER A 445 -15.13 2.73 -20.04
N MET A 446 -15.54 3.51 -19.03
CA MET A 446 -16.17 2.97 -17.82
C MET A 446 -17.46 2.22 -18.13
N ASP A 447 -18.36 2.85 -18.89
CA ASP A 447 -19.69 2.29 -19.19
C ASP A 447 -19.58 1.04 -20.06
N SER A 448 -18.72 1.05 -21.10
CA SER A 448 -18.50 -0.13 -21.94
C SER A 448 -17.76 -1.24 -21.20
N GLY A 449 -16.81 -0.91 -20.33
CA GLY A 449 -16.06 -1.88 -19.54
C GLY A 449 -16.96 -2.65 -18.57
N ILE A 450 -17.79 -1.95 -17.79
CA ILE A 450 -18.72 -2.62 -16.87
C ILE A 450 -19.80 -3.41 -17.62
N PHE A 451 -20.35 -2.85 -18.70
CA PHE A 451 -21.34 -3.56 -19.51
C PHE A 451 -20.77 -4.83 -20.15
N SER A 452 -19.54 -4.76 -20.67
CA SER A 452 -18.84 -5.93 -21.21
C SER A 452 -18.55 -6.97 -20.12
N ALA A 453 -18.18 -6.55 -18.90
CA ALA A 453 -17.92 -7.46 -17.80
C ALA A 453 -19.18 -8.25 -17.38
N LEU A 454 -20.33 -7.56 -17.27
CA LEU A 454 -21.60 -8.20 -16.92
C LEU A 454 -22.09 -9.20 -17.97
N ASN A 455 -21.82 -8.93 -19.24
CA ASN A 455 -22.22 -9.78 -20.37
C ASN A 455 -21.13 -10.77 -20.82
N MET A 456 -20.01 -10.87 -20.09
CA MET A 456 -18.87 -11.68 -20.52
C MET A 456 -19.23 -13.18 -20.51
N PRO A 457 -19.01 -13.91 -21.62
CA PRO A 457 -19.27 -15.35 -21.67
C PRO A 457 -18.44 -16.14 -20.64
N GLY A 458 -19.02 -17.22 -20.11
CA GLY A 458 -18.38 -18.00 -19.02
C GLY A 458 -16.99 -18.53 -19.36
N GLU A 459 -16.76 -18.98 -20.59
CA GLU A 459 -15.44 -19.45 -21.03
C GLU A 459 -14.40 -18.33 -21.03
N GLU A 460 -14.78 -17.12 -21.45
CA GLU A 460 -13.88 -15.96 -21.44
C GLU A 460 -13.57 -15.51 -20.01
N ARG A 461 -14.59 -15.46 -19.14
CA ARG A 461 -14.40 -15.11 -17.71
C ARG A 461 -13.38 -16.05 -17.07
N LYS A 462 -13.53 -17.35 -17.33
CA LYS A 462 -12.64 -18.38 -16.76
C LYS A 462 -11.21 -18.26 -17.22
N ALA A 463 -11.01 -18.15 -18.53
CA ALA A 463 -9.69 -17.98 -19.10
C ALA A 463 -8.98 -16.71 -18.57
N ARG A 464 -9.72 -15.60 -18.42
CA ARG A 464 -9.17 -14.36 -17.86
C ARG A 464 -8.82 -14.50 -16.38
N MET A 465 -9.70 -15.08 -15.58
CA MET A 465 -9.48 -15.24 -14.13
C MET A 465 -8.34 -16.21 -13.84
N GLU A 466 -8.21 -17.31 -14.58
CA GLU A 466 -7.09 -18.24 -14.47
C GLU A 466 -5.75 -17.53 -14.75
N ALA A 467 -5.68 -16.73 -15.83
CA ALA A 467 -4.50 -15.93 -16.15
C ALA A 467 -4.18 -14.90 -15.05
N LEU A 468 -5.19 -14.21 -14.51
CA LEU A 468 -5.03 -13.26 -13.41
C LEU A 468 -4.52 -13.96 -12.14
N ARG A 469 -5.06 -15.13 -11.78
CA ARG A 469 -4.62 -15.92 -10.63
C ARG A 469 -3.17 -16.38 -10.79
N GLY A 470 -2.76 -16.76 -11.99
CA GLY A 470 -1.37 -17.09 -12.30
C GLY A 470 -0.41 -15.93 -12.03
N VAL A 471 -0.79 -14.71 -12.44
CA VAL A 471 0.00 -13.48 -12.17
C VAL A 471 0.05 -13.17 -10.68
N VAL A 472 -1.09 -13.18 -9.99
CA VAL A 472 -1.17 -12.86 -8.55
C VAL A 472 -0.41 -13.88 -7.70
N ALA A 473 -0.43 -15.15 -8.07
CA ALA A 473 0.36 -16.20 -7.42
C ALA A 473 1.87 -16.04 -7.66
N LYS A 474 2.27 -15.58 -8.85
CA LYS A 474 3.68 -15.33 -9.19
C LYS A 474 4.25 -14.10 -8.46
N TYR A 475 3.48 -13.02 -8.39
CA TYR A 475 3.87 -11.75 -7.77
C TYR A 475 3.13 -11.52 -6.45
N ASP A 476 3.22 -12.52 -5.58
CA ASP A 476 2.63 -12.51 -4.26
C ASP A 476 3.52 -11.77 -3.24
N ILE A 477 3.12 -11.83 -1.97
CA ILE A 477 3.87 -11.22 -0.87
C ILE A 477 5.29 -11.80 -0.70
N ARG A 478 5.50 -13.08 -1.04
CA ARG A 478 6.81 -13.75 -0.95
C ARG A 478 7.75 -13.23 -2.01
N TYR A 479 7.27 -13.07 -3.24
CA TYR A 479 8.04 -12.47 -4.33
C TYR A 479 8.59 -11.09 -3.95
N TRP A 480 7.74 -10.23 -3.38
CA TRP A 480 8.16 -8.91 -2.92
C TRP A 480 9.22 -9.01 -1.82
N ALA A 481 9.04 -9.92 -0.87
CA ALA A 481 9.98 -10.13 0.22
C ALA A 481 11.34 -10.67 -0.26
N GLU A 482 11.35 -11.66 -1.14
CA GLU A 482 12.56 -12.23 -1.73
C GLU A 482 13.30 -11.22 -2.60
N SER A 483 12.57 -10.40 -3.36
CA SER A 483 13.14 -9.30 -4.14
C SER A 483 13.90 -8.32 -3.25
N GLN A 484 13.32 -7.94 -2.10
CA GLN A 484 14.02 -7.06 -1.15
C GLN A 484 15.20 -7.76 -0.47
N MET A 485 15.06 -9.03 -0.06
CA MET A 485 16.14 -9.78 0.59
C MET A 485 17.35 -9.94 -0.32
N ALA A 486 17.13 -10.17 -1.62
CA ALA A 486 18.20 -10.21 -2.62
C ALA A 486 18.98 -8.90 -2.67
N LEU A 487 18.31 -7.75 -2.50
CA LEU A 487 18.94 -6.44 -2.47
C LEU A 487 19.73 -6.19 -1.18
N PHE A 488 19.24 -6.66 -0.02
CA PHE A 488 20.00 -6.61 1.23
C PHE A 488 21.26 -7.47 1.18
N GLY A 489 21.25 -8.57 0.42
CA GLY A 489 22.32 -9.55 0.37
C GLY A 489 22.24 -10.53 1.54
N SER A 490 23.02 -11.62 1.49
CA SER A 490 23.07 -12.57 2.61
C SER A 490 23.53 -11.85 3.89
N PRO A 491 22.89 -12.09 5.06
CA PRO A 491 23.38 -11.56 6.32
C PRO A 491 24.85 -11.94 6.47
N LYS A 492 25.74 -10.97 6.74
CA LYS A 492 27.13 -11.28 7.02
C LYS A 492 27.15 -12.20 8.24
N ALA A 493 27.66 -13.42 8.09
CA ALA A 493 27.97 -14.27 9.23
C ALA A 493 28.87 -13.44 10.18
N ALA A 494 28.48 -13.36 11.45
CA ALA A 494 29.25 -12.63 12.46
C ALA A 494 30.72 -13.07 12.40
N PRO A 495 31.70 -12.15 12.52
CA PRO A 495 33.10 -12.54 12.60
C PRO A 495 33.27 -13.51 13.76
N SER A 496 33.77 -14.71 13.46
CA SER A 496 34.07 -15.71 14.47
C SER A 496 34.98 -15.07 15.52
N PRO A 497 34.69 -15.21 16.83
CA PRO A 497 35.53 -14.63 17.85
C PRO A 497 36.95 -15.19 17.66
N GLN A 498 37.89 -14.30 17.36
CA GLN A 498 39.30 -14.64 17.28
C GLN A 498 39.67 -15.30 18.61
N SER A 499 40.04 -16.58 18.54
CA SER A 499 40.62 -17.28 19.67
C SER A 499 41.88 -16.52 20.09
N THR A 500 41.83 -15.79 21.19
CA THR A 500 43.01 -15.35 21.91
C THR A 500 43.74 -16.62 22.37
N GLN A 501 44.70 -17.07 21.57
CA GLN A 501 45.71 -18.03 22.03
C GLN A 501 46.50 -17.32 23.13
N GLY A 502 46.15 -17.63 24.38
CA GLY A 502 46.97 -17.31 25.54
C GLY A 502 48.29 -18.05 25.42
N THR A 503 49.37 -17.30 25.28
CA THR A 503 50.72 -17.78 25.58
C THR A 503 50.82 -18.03 27.08
N ALA A 504 50.88 -19.30 27.47
CA ALA A 504 51.26 -19.70 28.81
C ALA A 504 52.74 -19.35 29.07
N PRO A 505 53.13 -18.91 30.29
CA PRO A 505 54.53 -18.73 30.63
C PRO A 505 55.17 -20.08 30.95
N GLU A 506 56.29 -20.40 30.30
CA GLU A 506 57.18 -21.49 30.70
C GLU A 506 57.86 -21.15 32.04
N ILE A 507 57.76 -22.09 32.98
CA ILE A 507 58.52 -22.10 34.22
C ILE A 507 59.84 -22.83 33.94
N ALA A 508 60.95 -22.12 34.04
CA ALA A 508 62.26 -22.62 34.46
C ALA A 508 63.04 -21.48 35.13
#